data_AF-A0AAU0KUU1-F1
#
_entry.id   AF-A0AAU0KUU1-F1
#
_cell.length_a   1.000
_cell.length_b   1.000
_cell.length_c   1.000
_cell.angle_alpha   90.00
_cell.angle_beta   90.00
_cell.angle_gamma   90.00
#
_symmetry.space_group_name_H-M   'P 1'
#
loop_
_entity.id
_entity.type
_entity.pdbx_description
1 polymer ?
#
loop_
_entity_poly.entity_id
_entity_poly.type
_entity_poly.pdbx_seq_one_letter_code
_entity_poly.pdbx_strand_id
1 'polypeptide(L)' 'MEIQAPAKLQALIYALGKEAARNSFNDFLEDLGITDEEYEEICKFLSQFGVKTYC' A
#
# COMPACT_ATOMS: atom_id res chain seq x y z
N MET A 1 18.18 -11.82 6.08
CA MET A 1 17.18 -12.01 7.15
C MET A 1 15.89 -11.44 6.58
N GLU A 2 14.92 -12.27 6.20
CA GLU A 2 13.64 -11.78 5.71
C GLU A 2 12.91 -11.12 6.88
N ILE A 3 12.68 -9.81 6.80
CA ILE A 3 11.93 -9.08 7.82
C ILE A 3 10.46 -9.31 7.50
N GLN A 4 9.76 -10.09 8.31
CA GLN A 4 8.32 -10.28 8.12
C GLN A 4 7.56 -9.15 8.81
N ALA A 5 6.75 -8.42 8.04
CA ALA A 5 5.90 -7.38 8.58
C ALA A 5 4.97 -7.91 9.68
N PRO A 6 4.73 -7.16 10.77
CA PRO A 6 3.77 -7.54 11.79
C PRO A 6 2.37 -7.74 11.18
N ALA A 7 1.64 -8.74 11.66
CA ALA A 7 0.29 -9.04 11.16
C ALA A 7 -0.66 -7.82 11.19
N LYS A 8 -0.51 -6.94 12.20
CA LYS A 8 -1.28 -5.70 12.31
C LYS A 8 -0.95 -4.67 11.21
N LEU A 9 0.30 -4.62 10.76
CA LEU A 9 0.69 -3.75 9.63
C LEU A 9 0.07 -4.26 8.33
N GLN A 10 0.12 -5.57 8.09
CA GLN A 10 -0.51 -6.16 6.90
C GLN A 10 -2.03 -5.90 6.89
N ALA A 11 -2.69 -6.07 8.04
CA ALA A 11 -4.12 -5.77 8.17
C ALA A 11 -4.45 -4.30 7.89
N LEU A 12 -3.60 -3.38 8.37
CA LEU A 12 -3.75 -1.94 8.11
C LEU A 12 -3.62 -1.61 6.62
N ILE A 13 -2.56 -2.07 5.96
CA ILE A 13 -2.33 -1.81 4.53
C ILE A 13 -3.47 -2.37 3.68
N TYR A 14 -3.94 -3.58 3.99
CA TYR A 14 -5.10 -4.17 3.31
C TYR A 14 -6.37 -3.34 3.51
N ALA A 15 -6.63 -2.85 4.74
CA ALA A 15 -7.79 -2.02 5.02
C ALA A 15 -7.73 -0.68 4.28
N LEU A 16 -6.57 -0.02 4.26
CA LEU A 16 -6.36 1.22 3.51
C LEU A 16 -6.61 1.01 2.01
N GLY A 17 -6.06 -0.06 1.44
CA GLY A 17 -6.30 -0.40 0.03
C GLY A 17 -7.78 -0.61 -0.28
N LYS A 18 -8.50 -1.29 0.61
CA LYS A 18 -9.93 -1.53 0.47
C LYS A 18 -10.77 -0.26 0.60
N GLU A 19 -10.44 0.64 1.53
CA GLU A 19 -11.15 1.91 1.68
C GLU A 19 -10.88 2.84 0.48
N ALA A 20 -9.63 2.94 0.04
CA ALA A 20 -9.26 3.72 -1.15
C ALA A 20 -10.01 3.21 -2.41
N ALA A 21 -10.11 1.89 -2.60
CA ALA A 21 -10.84 1.31 -3.73
C ALA A 21 -12.35 1.60 -3.72
N ARG A 22 -12.96 1.97 -2.59
CA ARG A 22 -14.40 2.30 -2.54
C ARG A 22 -14.75 3.63 -3.18
N ASN A 23 -13.81 4.58 -3.19
CA ASN A 23 -14.04 5.95 -3.63
C ASN A 23 -13.23 6.35 -4.88
N SER A 24 -12.46 5.43 -5.46
CA SER A 24 -11.37 5.62 -6.44
C SER A 24 -10.01 5.59 -5.75
N PHE A 25 -9.24 4.55 -6.05
CA PHE A 25 -7.90 4.38 -5.50
C PHE A 25 -6.95 5.48 -6.02
N ASN A 26 -7.12 5.89 -7.28
CA ASN A 26 -6.30 6.93 -7.88
C ASN A 26 -6.58 8.30 -7.27
N ASP A 27 -7.86 8.64 -7.06
CA ASP A 27 -8.24 9.91 -6.40
C ASP A 27 -7.70 9.93 -4.97
N PHE A 28 -7.73 8.78 -4.28
CA PHE A 28 -7.13 8.66 -2.95
C PHE A 28 -5.61 8.89 -2.95
N LEU A 29 -4.89 8.41 -3.97
CA LEU A 29 -3.47 8.68 -4.11
C LEU A 29 -3.21 10.16 -4.45
N GLU A 30 -4.01 10.73 -5.35
CA GLU A 30 -3.93 12.15 -5.75
C GLU A 30 -4.18 13.08 -4.55
N ASP A 31 -5.18 12.79 -3.71
CA ASP A 31 -5.47 13.53 -2.47
C ASP A 31 -4.31 13.47 -1.46
N LEU A 32 -3.52 12.40 -1.49
CA LEU A 32 -2.31 12.25 -0.69
C LEU A 32 -1.08 12.90 -1.36
N GLY A 33 -1.21 13.38 -2.59
CA GLY A 33 -0.12 13.91 -3.40
C GLY A 33 0.88 12.83 -3.84
N ILE A 34 0.42 11.58 -3.97
CA ILE A 34 1.23 10.43 -4.38
C ILE A 34 0.95 10.14 -5.84
N THR A 35 1.99 10.17 -6.67
CA THR A 35 1.92 9.75 -8.07
C THR A 35 1.92 8.22 -8.21
N ASP A 36 1.48 7.72 -9.37
CA ASP A 36 1.51 6.29 -9.67
C ASP A 36 2.93 5.69 -9.53
N GLU A 37 3.96 6.43 -9.95
CA GLU A 37 5.37 6.02 -9.86
C GLU A 37 5.83 5.93 -8.40
N GLU A 38 5.52 6.92 -7.56
CA GLU A 38 5.82 6.89 -6.12
C GLU A 38 5.07 5.76 -5.41
N TYR A 39 3.82 5.49 -5.81
CA TYR A 39 3.07 4.35 -5.28
C TYR A 39 3.70 3.01 -5.67
N GLU A 40 4.21 2.88 -6.89
CA GLU A 40 4.93 1.68 -7.33
C GLU A 40 6.23 1.47 -6.51
N GLU A 41 6.96 2.54 -6.20
CA GLU A 41 8.12 2.49 -5.31
C GLU A 41 7.75 2.06 -3.89
N ILE A 42 6.64 2.58 -3.35
CA ILE A 42 6.09 2.18 -2.05
C ILE A 42 5.74 0.68 -2.05
N CYS A 43 5.07 0.19 -3.10
CA CYS A 43 4.77 -1.22 -3.30
C CYS A 43 6.06 -2.07 -3.29
N LYS A 44 7.08 -1.67 -4.05
CA LYS A 44 8.38 -2.37 -4.12
C LYS A 44 9.05 -2.41 -2.76
N PHE A 45 9.08 -1.29 -2.03
CA PHE A 45 9.65 -1.23 -0.68
C PHE A 45 8.91 -2.16 0.28
N LEU A 46 7.58 -2.10 0.31
CA LEU A 46 6.74 -2.91 1.19
C LEU A 46 6.87 -4.42 0.90
N SER A 47 7.08 -4.80 -0.37
CA SER A 47 7.30 -6.20 -0.77
C SER A 47 8.54 -6.83 -0.11
N GLN A 48 9.57 -6.03 0.19
CA GLN A 48 10.80 -6.49 0.88
C GLN A 48 10.51 -6.98 2.31
N PHE A 49 9.37 -6.56 2.88
CA PHE A 49 8.91 -6.94 4.21
C PHE A 49 7.80 -8.02 4.17
N GLY A 50 7.51 -8.56 2.99
CA GLY A 50 6.41 -9.52 2.80
C GLY A 50 5.01 -8.91 2.98
N VAL A 51 4.88 -7.59 2.85
CA VAL A 51 3.57 -6.91 2.85
C VAL A 51 2.95 -7.04 1.46
N LYS A 52 1.68 -7.44 1.42
CA LYS A 52 0.89 -7.48 0.18
C LYS A 52 0.11 -6.17 0.04
N THR A 53 0.44 -5.40 -0.97
CA THR A 53 -0.24 -4.17 -1.37
C THR A 53 -1.15 -4.41 -2.56
N TYR A 54 -2.07 -3.47 -2.83
CA TYR A 54 -2.88 -3.50 -4.04
C TYR A 54 -2.13 -2.76 -5.14
N CYS A 55 -1.29 -3.50 -5.83
CA CYS A 55 -0.68 -3.20 -7.12
C CYS A 55 -0.92 -4.47 -7.98
#